data_AF-A0A3C1HCQ6-F1
#
_entry.id   AF-A0A3C1HCQ6-F1
#
_cell.length_a   1.000
_cell.length_b   1.000
_cell.length_c   1.000
_cell.angle_alpha   90.00
_cell.angle_beta   90.00
_cell.angle_gamma   90.00
#
_symmetry.space_group_name_H-M   'P 1'
#
loop_
_entity.id
_entity.type
_entity.pdbx_description
1 polymer ?
#
loop_
_entity_poly.entity_id
_entity_poly.type
_entity_poly.pdbx_seq_one_letter_code
_entity_poly.pdbx_strand_id
1 'polypeptide(L)'
;LDARPAANLAELAALRQQLDTYIEQWAATLDERVLAQDLAYRSMRGDACVKALGGVLLHFFNHQTHHRGQASTLLSQAGVDVGVTDLLVLLPDTAAHRN
;
A
#
# COMPACT_ATOMS: atom_id res chain seq x y z
N LEU A 1 13.46 -4.12 12.57
CA LEU A 1 12.57 -5.29 12.32
C LEU A 1 13.34 -6.16 11.35
N ASP A 2 14.10 -7.13 11.87
CA ASP A 2 15.03 -7.95 11.08
C ASP A 2 14.43 -9.31 10.69
N ALA A 3 13.11 -9.45 10.86
CA ALA A 3 12.41 -10.67 10.50
C ALA A 3 12.31 -10.77 8.97
N ARG A 4 12.87 -11.84 8.41
CA ARG A 4 12.69 -12.20 7.00
C ARG A 4 11.35 -12.94 6.87
N PRO A 5 10.34 -12.36 6.21
CA PRO A 5 8.98 -12.95 6.18
C PRO A 5 8.86 -14.22 5.34
N ALA A 6 9.84 -14.51 4.47
CA ALA A 6 9.86 -15.68 3.59
C ALA A 6 11.29 -16.09 3.24
N ALA A 7 11.53 -17.38 2.95
CA ALA A 7 12.88 -17.86 2.64
C ALA A 7 13.36 -17.44 1.24
N ASN A 8 12.44 -17.20 0.31
CA ASN A 8 12.72 -16.79 -1.07
C ASN A 8 11.61 -15.89 -1.64
N LEU A 9 11.83 -15.38 -2.85
CA LEU A 9 10.88 -14.47 -3.52
C LEU A 9 9.56 -15.16 -3.91
N ALA A 10 9.58 -16.46 -4.25
CA ALA A 10 8.36 -17.18 -4.63
C ALA A 10 7.42 -17.34 -3.43
N GLU A 11 7.97 -17.70 -2.27
CA GLU A 11 7.23 -17.73 -1.01
C GLU A 11 6.73 -16.34 -0.61
N LEU A 12 7.55 -15.30 -0.77
CA LEU A 12 7.14 -13.93 -0.48
C LEU A 12 5.97 -13.49 -1.38
N ALA A 13 6.01 -13.85 -2.67
CA ALA A 13 4.95 -13.55 -3.62
C ALA A 13 3.64 -14.26 -3.25
N ALA A 14 3.71 -15.55 -2.87
CA ALA A 14 2.54 -16.29 -2.42
C ALA A 14 1.91 -15.69 -1.15
N LEU A 15 2.73 -15.35 -0.15
CA LEU A 15 2.27 -14.67 1.07
C LEU A 15 1.68 -13.29 0.75
N ARG A 16 2.29 -12.57 -0.20
CA ARG A 16 1.78 -11.26 -0.62
C ARG A 16 0.40 -11.38 -1.26
N GLN A 17 0.19 -12.35 -2.13
CA GLN A 17 -1.11 -12.58 -2.77
C GLN A 17 -2.20 -12.93 -1.75
N GLN A 18 -1.87 -13.72 -0.73
CA GLN A 18 -2.79 -14.00 0.39
C GLN A 18 -3.12 -12.72 1.17
N LEU A 19 -2.10 -11.91 1.49
CA LEU A 19 -2.30 -10.65 2.19
C LEU A 19 -3.15 -9.66 1.38
N ASP A 20 -2.93 -9.57 0.07
CA ASP A 20 -3.72 -8.72 -0.81
C ASP A 20 -5.19 -9.13 -0.81
N THR A 21 -5.47 -10.44 -0.85
CA THR A 21 -6.84 -10.97 -0.74
C THR A 21 -7.50 -10.52 0.57
N TYR A 22 -6.79 -10.58 1.70
CA TYR A 22 -7.32 -10.11 2.98
C TYR A 22 -7.56 -8.60 2.99
N ILE A 23 -6.63 -7.81 2.42
CA ILE A 23 -6.78 -6.36 2.33
C ILE A 23 -7.98 -5.99 1.47
N GLU A 24 -8.18 -6.65 0.32
CA GLU A 24 -9.32 -6.42 -0.57
C GLU A 24 -10.65 -6.76 0.11
N GLN A 25 -10.75 -7.95 0.71
CA GLN A 25 -11.95 -8.38 1.43
C GLN A 25 -12.28 -7.45 2.59
N TRP A 26 -11.26 -7.02 3.35
CA TRP A 26 -11.45 -6.08 4.43
C TRP A 26 -11.85 -4.69 3.94
N ALA A 27 -11.17 -4.17 2.90
CA ALA A 27 -11.48 -2.87 2.31
C ALA A 27 -12.93 -2.80 1.80
N ALA A 28 -13.47 -3.90 1.28
CA ALA A 28 -14.87 -4.00 0.85
C ALA A 28 -15.88 -3.85 2.00
N THR A 29 -15.44 -3.97 3.27
CA THR A 29 -16.29 -3.75 4.45
C THR A 29 -16.24 -2.32 4.99
N LEU A 30 -15.36 -1.47 4.45
CA LEU A 30 -15.16 -0.11 4.92
C LEU A 30 -16.19 0.84 4.29
N ASP A 31 -16.82 1.66 5.13
CA ASP A 31 -17.65 2.78 4.72
C ASP A 31 -17.15 4.09 5.36
N GLU A 32 -17.75 5.22 4.98
CA GLU A 32 -17.39 6.54 5.49
C GLU A 32 -17.47 6.63 7.01
N ARG A 33 -18.41 5.90 7.64
CA ARG A 33 -18.60 5.93 9.09
C ARG A 33 -17.45 5.22 9.79
N VAL A 34 -17.05 4.05 9.29
CA VAL A 34 -15.91 3.29 9.81
C VAL A 34 -14.62 4.07 9.62
N LEU A 35 -14.41 4.69 8.44
CA LEU A 35 -13.22 5.49 8.15
C LEU A 35 -13.09 6.73 9.05
N ALA A 36 -14.21 7.26 9.55
CA ALA A 36 -14.23 8.39 10.48
C ALA A 36 -13.97 8.00 11.94
N GLN A 37 -13.94 6.70 12.28
CA GLN A 37 -13.71 6.26 13.67
C GLN A 37 -12.26 6.50 14.12
N ASP A 38 -12.11 6.78 15.40
CA ASP A 38 -10.80 6.93 16.04
C ASP A 38 -10.10 5.57 16.23
N LEU A 39 -8.88 5.47 15.72
CA LEU A 39 -7.94 4.41 16.01
C LEU A 39 -6.97 4.90 17.09
N ALA A 40 -7.11 4.34 18.29
CA ALA A 40 -6.14 4.51 19.36
C ALA A 40 -5.04 3.44 19.26
N TYR A 41 -3.78 3.87 19.24
CA TYR A 41 -2.61 2.98 19.15
C TYR A 41 -1.41 3.57 19.89
N ARG A 42 -0.34 2.79 20.01
CA ARG A 42 0.95 3.28 20.52
C ARG A 42 1.96 3.37 19.38
N SER A 43 2.68 4.47 19.32
CA SER A 43 3.77 4.64 18.37
C SER A 43 4.88 3.61 18.65
N MET A 44 5.84 3.47 17.72
CA MET A 44 7.03 2.64 17.96
C MET A 44 7.87 3.10 19.17
N ARG A 45 7.69 4.35 19.63
CA ARG A 45 8.32 4.88 20.85
C ARG A 45 7.47 4.68 22.12
N GLY A 46 6.26 4.10 21.99
CA GLY A 46 5.34 3.85 23.09
C GLY A 46 4.31 4.96 23.35
N ASP A 47 4.44 6.10 22.67
CA ASP A 47 3.56 7.27 22.82
C ASP A 47 2.12 6.93 22.43
N ALA A 48 1.15 7.32 23.27
CA ALA A 48 -0.27 7.17 22.94
C ALA A 48 -0.63 8.09 21.77
N CYS A 49 -1.28 7.51 20.75
CA CYS A 49 -1.71 8.19 19.55
C CYS A 49 -3.19 7.88 19.28
N VAL A 50 -3.93 8.88 18.83
CA VAL A 50 -5.29 8.73 18.33
C VAL A 50 -5.39 9.44 16.98
N LYS A 51 -5.91 8.73 15.97
CA LYS A 51 -6.11 9.26 14.60
C LYS A 51 -7.37 8.65 14.00
N ALA A 52 -8.07 9.39 13.15
CA ALA A 52 -9.12 8.81 12.31
C ALA A 52 -8.56 7.68 11.44
N LEU A 53 -9.26 6.55 11.40
CA LEU A 53 -8.85 5.33 10.71
C LEU A 53 -8.53 5.58 9.23
N GLY A 54 -9.35 6.39 8.55
CA GLY A 54 -9.12 6.74 7.14
C GLY A 54 -7.77 7.43 6.90
N GLY A 55 -7.33 8.30 7.82
CA GLY A 55 -6.02 8.93 7.72
C GLY A 55 -4.87 7.93 7.90
N VAL A 56 -5.04 6.96 8.79
CA VAL A 56 -4.05 5.87 8.98
C VAL A 56 -4.00 4.96 7.76
N LEU A 57 -5.14 4.69 7.13
CA LEU A 57 -5.21 3.88 5.92
C LEU A 57 -4.60 4.54 4.70
N LEU A 58 -4.86 5.85 4.51
CA LEU A 58 -4.18 6.63 3.47
C LEU A 58 -2.66 6.55 3.63
N HIS A 59 -2.17 6.70 4.87
CA HIS A 59 -0.76 6.55 5.19
C HIS A 59 -0.25 5.13 4.87
N PHE A 60 -0.98 4.08 5.23
CA PHE A 60 -0.63 2.69 4.93
C PHE A 60 -0.40 2.44 3.43
N PHE A 61 -1.33 2.86 2.57
CA PHE A 61 -1.17 2.70 1.12
C PHE A 61 -0.07 3.60 0.54
N ASN A 62 0.04 4.83 1.04
CA ASN A 62 1.11 5.73 0.61
C ASN A 62 2.51 5.20 0.97
N HIS A 63 2.65 4.51 2.10
CA HIS A 63 3.89 3.82 2.48
C HIS A 63 4.29 2.74 1.48
N GLN A 64 3.33 2.01 0.91
CA GLN A 64 3.62 1.03 -0.13
C GLN A 64 4.16 1.71 -1.40
N THR A 65 3.60 2.85 -1.81
CA THR A 65 4.10 3.64 -2.95
C THR A 65 5.52 4.14 -2.69
N HIS A 66 5.83 4.60 -1.47
CA HIS A 66 7.18 5.00 -1.08
C HIS A 66 8.20 3.86 -1.22
N HIS A 67 7.90 2.68 -0.68
CA HIS A 67 8.81 1.53 -0.80
C HIS A 67 8.90 0.99 -2.23
N ARG A 68 7.82 1.05 -3.02
CA ARG A 68 7.87 0.74 -4.45
C ARG A 68 8.84 1.67 -5.19
N GLY A 69 8.87 2.95 -4.83
CA GLY A 69 9.84 3.92 -5.38
C GLY A 69 11.31 3.59 -5.04
N GLN A 70 11.57 3.06 -3.84
CA GLN A 70 12.90 2.57 -3.47
C GLN A 70 13.30 1.35 -4.33
N ALA A 71 12.40 0.38 -4.48
CA ALA A 71 12.64 -0.81 -5.30
C ALA A 71 12.82 -0.47 -6.79
N SER A 72 11.98 0.41 -7.35
CA SER A 72 12.07 0.82 -8.75
C SER A 72 13.40 1.54 -9.04
N THR A 73 13.91 2.33 -8.08
CA THR A 73 15.23 2.95 -8.19
C THR A 73 16.34 1.91 -8.32
N LEU A 74 16.35 0.90 -7.45
CA LEU A 74 17.36 -0.18 -7.47
C LEU A 74 17.27 -1.01 -8.77
N LEU A 75 16.06 -1.34 -9.21
CA LEU A 75 15.84 -2.07 -10.47
C LEU A 75 16.30 -1.26 -11.68
N SER A 76 16.01 0.04 -11.71
CA SER A 76 16.47 0.94 -12.78
C SER A 76 18.00 1.05 -12.80
N GLN A 77 18.64 1.13 -11.63
CA GLN A 77 20.10 1.11 -11.50
C GLN A 77 20.72 -0.21 -12.00
N ALA A 78 19.98 -1.31 -11.92
CA ALA A 78 20.37 -2.61 -12.48
C ALA A 78 20.07 -2.75 -13.98
N GLY A 79 19.59 -1.69 -14.65
CA GLY A 79 19.24 -1.70 -16.07
C GLY A 79 17.90 -2.36 -16.39
N VAL A 80 17.05 -2.61 -15.39
CA VAL A 80 15.71 -3.17 -15.57
C VAL A 80 14.71 -2.05 -15.83
N ASP A 81 14.01 -2.12 -16.96
CA ASP A 81 12.85 -1.28 -17.21
C ASP A 81 11.65 -1.82 -16.41
N VAL A 82 11.17 -1.00 -15.47
CA VAL A 82 10.02 -1.32 -14.60
C VAL A 82 8.69 -0.80 -15.16
N GLY A 83 8.72 -0.04 -16.25
CA GLY A 83 7.54 0.60 -16.85
C GLY A 83 6.98 1.78 -16.04
N VAL A 84 5.82 2.27 -16.46
CA VAL A 84 5.14 3.40 -15.82
C VAL A 84 4.46 2.95 -14.53
N THR A 85 4.72 3.69 -13.44
CA THR A 85 4.14 3.43 -12.12
C THR A 85 3.34 4.61 -11.57
N ASP A 86 3.18 5.66 -12.37
CA ASP A 86 2.40 6.85 -12.03
C ASP A 86 0.91 6.50 -11.95
N LEU A 87 0.27 6.84 -10.83
CA LEU A 87 -1.14 6.52 -10.61
C LEU A 87 -2.05 7.16 -11.66
N LEU A 88 -1.74 8.37 -12.14
CA LEU A 88 -2.55 9.06 -13.15
C LEU A 88 -2.62 8.25 -14.45
N VAL A 89 -1.53 7.57 -14.82
CA VAL A 89 -1.48 6.73 -16.02
C VAL A 89 -2.23 5.40 -15.82
N LEU A 90 -2.35 4.94 -14.58
CA LEU A 90 -3.02 3.67 -14.24
C LEU A 90 -4.52 3.82 -14.02
N LEU A 91 -5.00 5.04 -13.76
CA LEU A 91 -6.43 5.30 -13.57
C LEU A 91 -7.15 5.21 -14.93
N PRO A 92 -8.32 4.55 -14.98
CA PRO A 92 -9.11 4.52 -16.21
C PRO A 92 -9.67 5.91 -16.52
N ASP A 93 -9.70 6.27 -17.80
CA ASP A 93 -10.43 7.45 -18.27
C ASP A 93 -11.91 7.32 -17.92
N THR A 94 -12.47 8.34 -17.25
CA THR A 94 -13.89 8.37 -16.87
C THR A 94 -14.80 8.91 -17.98
N ALA A 95 -14.21 9.51 -19.01
CA ALA A 95 -14.84 9.82 -20.28
C ALA A 95 -13.77 9.78 -21.39
N ALA A 96 -14.05 9.06 -22.47
CA ALA A 96 -13.27 9.19 -23.71
C ALA A 96 -13.22 10.66 -24.08
N HIS A 97 -12.02 11.18 -24.36
CA HIS A 97 -11.83 12.49 -24.97
C HIS A 97 -12.87 12.69 -26.09
N ARG A 98 -13.91 13.50 -25.83
CA ARG A 98 -14.73 14.06 -26.90
C ARG A 98 -13.90 15.18 -27.52
N ASN A 99 -13.25 14.87 -28.64
CA ASN A 99 -12.95 15.80 -29.72
C ASN A 99 -13.09 15.03 -31.04
#